data_AF-A0A934YTR1-F1
#
_entry.id   AF-A0A934YTR1-F1
#
_cell.length_a   1.000
_cell.length_b   1.000
_cell.length_c   1.000
_cell.angle_alpha   90.00
_cell.angle_beta   90.00
_cell.angle_gamma   90.00
#
_symmetry.space_group_name_H-M   'P 1'
#
loop_
_entity.id
_entity.type
_entity.pdbx_description
1 polymer ?
#
loop_
_entity_poly.entity_id
_entity_poly.type
_entity_poly.pdbx_seq_one_letter_code
_entity_poly.pdbx_strand_id
1 'polypeptide(L)'
;MKNWNRTGKIKAIILALSALPNLVAPIDAVGQLELGMILMPLIFATIAIPVITKLNAAFGAEAVKPIWNDDPLTLKRPLSMFHFFAYFFLIVGLSMEIGTALKYHTLSTIGLTSIAFGLGIFSGIRLSLKWTGMNA
;
A
#
# COMPACT_ATOMS: atom_id res chain seq x y z
N MET A 1 19.29 -9.01 -12.93
CA MET A 1 17.95 -8.40 -12.81
C MET A 1 16.95 -9.49 -12.45
N LYS A 2 16.09 -9.31 -11.43
CA LYS A 2 15.04 -10.31 -11.13
C LYS A 2 14.07 -10.35 -12.31
N ASN A 3 13.89 -11.52 -12.92
CA ASN A 3 12.96 -11.69 -14.04
C ASN A 3 11.52 -11.49 -13.54
N TRP A 4 10.87 -10.41 -13.98
CA TRP A 4 9.45 -10.17 -13.72
C TRP A 4 8.60 -11.10 -14.58
N ASN A 5 7.68 -11.83 -13.95
CA ASN A 5 6.70 -12.64 -14.66
C ASN A 5 5.58 -11.76 -15.24
N ARG A 6 4.61 -12.38 -15.91
CA ARG A 6 3.44 -11.68 -16.47
C ARG A 6 2.70 -10.85 -15.40
N THR A 7 2.49 -11.41 -14.22
CA THR A 7 1.82 -10.75 -13.09
C THR A 7 2.56 -9.50 -12.63
N GLY A 8 3.88 -9.60 -12.41
CA GLY A 8 4.72 -8.48 -11.99
C GLY A 8 4.72 -7.33 -13.02
N LYS A 9 4.71 -7.65 -14.32
CA LYS A 9 4.59 -6.65 -15.38
C LYS A 9 3.22 -5.95 -15.37
N ILE A 10 2.14 -6.72 -15.23
CA ILE A 10 0.77 -6.18 -15.15
C ILE A 10 0.63 -5.25 -13.95
N LYS A 11 1.10 -5.66 -12.76
CA LYS A 11 1.10 -4.81 -11.57
C LYS A 11 1.81 -3.48 -11.81
N ALA A 12 2.99 -3.52 -12.43
CA ALA A 12 3.74 -2.30 -12.73
C ALA A 12 2.98 -1.36 -13.67
N ILE A 13 2.32 -1.91 -14.71
CA ILE A 13 1.46 -1.14 -15.62
C ILE A 13 0.30 -0.51 -14.85
N ILE A 14 -0.38 -1.27 -13.98
CA ILE A 14 -1.48 -0.74 -13.16
C ILE A 14 -0.99 0.42 -12.28
N LEU A 15 0.14 0.24 -11.60
CA LEU A 15 0.72 1.31 -10.77
C LEU A 15 1.04 2.55 -11.59
N ALA A 16 1.69 2.38 -12.75
CA ALA A 16 2.01 3.49 -13.64
C ALA A 16 0.75 4.24 -14.11
N LEU A 17 -0.28 3.51 -14.56
CA LEU A 17 -1.54 4.10 -14.99
C LEU A 17 -2.28 4.81 -13.85
N SER A 18 -2.23 4.27 -12.62
CA SER A 18 -2.86 4.88 -11.46
C SER A 18 -2.23 6.19 -11.01
N ALA A 19 -0.94 6.41 -11.33
CA ALA A 19 -0.24 7.65 -11.03
C ALA A 19 -0.59 8.80 -11.99
N LEU A 20 -0.89 8.50 -13.26
CA LEU A 20 -1.04 9.52 -14.31
C LEU A 20 -2.11 10.58 -14.02
N PRO A 21 -3.34 10.25 -13.57
CA PRO A 21 -4.37 11.25 -13.33
C PRO A 21 -3.93 12.29 -12.30
N ASN A 22 -3.23 11.86 -11.24
CA ASN A 22 -2.80 12.76 -10.17
C ASN A 22 -1.66 13.69 -10.60
N LEU A 23 -0.86 13.30 -11.59
CA LEU A 23 0.20 14.17 -12.14
C LEU A 23 -0.37 15.26 -13.06
N VAL A 24 -1.49 14.99 -13.75
CA VAL A 24 -2.10 15.92 -14.72
C VAL A 24 -3.18 16.78 -14.07
N ALA A 25 -4.03 16.16 -13.27
CA ALA A 25 -5.16 16.77 -12.58
C ALA A 25 -5.16 16.31 -11.12
N PRO A 26 -4.19 16.77 -10.30
CA PRO A 26 -4.13 16.42 -8.89
C PRO A 26 -5.42 16.83 -8.18
N ILE A 27 -5.90 15.98 -7.27
CA ILE A 27 -7.04 16.28 -6.41
C ILE A 27 -6.69 17.49 -5.53
N ASP A 28 -7.55 18.51 -5.55
CA ASP A 28 -7.34 19.76 -4.83
C ASP A 28 -7.16 19.50 -3.33
N ALA A 29 -6.03 19.97 -2.81
CA ALA A 29 -5.69 19.91 -1.41
C ALA A 29 -6.02 21.26 -0.74
N VAL A 30 -7.31 21.56 -0.61
CA VAL A 30 -7.75 22.69 0.23
C VAL A 30 -8.26 22.12 1.55
N GLY A 31 -7.33 21.76 2.42
CA GLY A 31 -7.61 21.26 3.76
C GLY A 31 -6.43 21.52 4.68
N GLN A 32 -6.69 21.81 5.94
CA GLN A 32 -5.63 21.92 6.94
C GLN A 32 -4.93 20.56 7.08
N LEU A 33 -3.61 20.57 7.29
CA LEU A 33 -2.84 19.37 7.56
C LEU A 33 -3.20 18.85 8.96
N GLU A 34 -4.17 17.94 9.01
CA GLU A 34 -4.56 17.29 10.25
C GLU A 34 -3.76 16.01 10.46
N LEU A 35 -2.79 16.06 11.38
CA LEU A 35 -1.90 14.93 11.67
C LEU A 35 -2.68 13.66 12.04
N GLY A 36 -3.83 13.80 12.70
CA GLY A 36 -4.71 12.69 13.04
C GLY A 36 -5.21 11.93 11.81
N MET A 37 -5.61 12.63 10.75
CA MET A 37 -6.07 12.02 9.49
C MET A 37 -4.96 11.25 8.79
N ILE A 38 -3.71 11.72 8.90
CA ILE A 38 -2.54 11.09 8.28
C ILE A 38 -2.10 9.85 9.09
N LEU A 39 -1.99 9.98 10.41
CA LEU A 39 -1.43 8.92 11.26
C LEU A 39 -2.42 7.80 11.56
N MET A 40 -3.73 8.08 11.61
CA MET A 40 -4.73 7.08 11.97
C MET A 40 -4.75 5.89 10.98
N PRO A 41 -4.72 6.07 9.64
CA PRO A 41 -4.62 4.95 8.71
C PRO A 41 -3.32 4.16 8.85
N LEU A 42 -2.19 4.82 9.14
CA LEU A 42 -0.93 4.13 9.39
C LEU A 42 -1.04 3.18 10.59
N ILE A 43 -1.55 3.68 11.72
CA ILE A 43 -1.75 2.87 12.94
C ILE A 43 -2.74 1.75 12.66
N PHE A 44 -3.87 2.07 12.02
CA PHE A 44 -4.90 1.11 11.69
C PHE A 44 -4.35 -0.03 10.83
N ALA A 45 -3.69 0.26 9.70
CA ALA A 45 -3.13 -0.77 8.83
C ALA A 45 -2.08 -1.64 9.54
N THR A 46 -1.23 -1.01 10.35
CA THR A 46 -0.18 -1.69 11.12
C THR A 46 -0.76 -2.74 12.06
N ILE A 47 -1.91 -2.46 12.68
CA ILE A 47 -2.56 -3.36 13.65
C ILE A 47 -3.52 -4.33 12.94
N ALA A 48 -4.30 -3.84 11.97
CA ALA A 48 -5.35 -4.62 11.31
C ALA A 48 -4.78 -5.78 10.49
N ILE A 49 -3.66 -5.59 9.78
CA ILE A 49 -3.10 -6.65 8.93
C ILE A 49 -2.68 -7.89 9.72
N PRO A 50 -1.94 -7.79 10.83
CA PRO A 50 -1.68 -8.93 11.71
C PRO A 50 -2.94 -9.68 12.15
N VAL A 51 -3.98 -8.95 12.56
CA VAL A 51 -5.27 -9.54 12.96
C VAL A 51 -5.93 -10.27 11.79
N ILE A 52 -6.06 -9.60 10.64
CA ILE A 52 -6.67 -10.16 9.43
C ILE A 52 -5.89 -11.38 8.94
N THR A 53 -4.55 -11.33 8.98
CA THR A 53 -3.69 -12.45 8.57
C THR A 53 -3.92 -13.65 9.48
N LYS A 54 -4.00 -13.44 10.80
CA LYS A 54 -4.26 -14.50 11.78
C LYS A 54 -5.65 -15.11 11.61
N LEU A 55 -6.68 -14.29 11.35
CA LEU A 55 -8.02 -14.77 11.05
C LEU A 55 -8.06 -15.61 9.77
N ASN A 56 -7.44 -15.14 8.68
CA ASN A 56 -7.38 -15.89 7.43
C ASN A 56 -6.62 -17.21 7.58
N ALA A 57 -5.58 -17.26 8.42
CA ALA A 57 -4.86 -18.50 8.71
C ALA A 57 -5.77 -19.56 9.37
N ALA A 58 -6.74 -19.14 10.19
CA ALA A 58 -7.75 -20.05 10.75
C ALA A 58 -8.67 -20.67 9.68
N PHE A 59 -8.78 -20.03 8.50
CA PHE A 59 -9.49 -20.56 7.33
C PHE A 59 -8.58 -21.23 6.30
N GLY A 60 -7.33 -21.55 6.68
CA GLY A 60 -6.38 -22.28 5.83
C GLY A 60 -5.55 -21.41 4.87
N ALA A 61 -5.53 -20.08 5.05
CA ALA A 61 -4.63 -19.22 4.29
C ALA A 61 -3.17 -19.31 4.80
N GLU A 62 -2.22 -19.17 3.88
CA GLU A 62 -0.79 -19.19 4.18
C GLU A 62 -0.26 -17.77 4.42
N ALA A 63 0.34 -17.53 5.58
CA ALA A 63 0.96 -16.24 5.92
C ALA A 63 2.41 -16.13 5.40
N VAL A 64 2.63 -16.35 4.11
CA VAL A 64 3.98 -16.36 3.51
C VAL A 64 4.45 -14.95 3.17
N LYS A 65 5.76 -14.70 3.27
CA LYS A 65 6.40 -13.45 2.84
C LYS A 65 6.07 -13.17 1.36
N PRO A 66 5.43 -12.03 1.06
CA PRO A 66 5.02 -11.74 -0.30
C PRO A 66 6.22 -11.36 -1.17
N ILE A 67 6.17 -11.72 -2.45
CA ILE A 67 7.11 -11.26 -3.48
C ILE A 67 6.36 -10.54 -4.59
N TRP A 68 7.08 -9.68 -5.34
CA TRP A 68 6.48 -8.86 -6.41
C TRP A 68 5.69 -9.70 -7.43
N ASN A 69 6.23 -10.86 -7.80
CA ASN A 69 5.70 -11.76 -8.82
C ASN A 69 4.47 -12.58 -8.38
N ASP A 70 4.05 -12.49 -7.10
CA ASP A 70 2.86 -13.21 -6.61
C ASP A 70 1.58 -12.65 -7.24
N ASP A 71 0.54 -13.49 -7.36
CA ASP A 71 -0.80 -13.02 -7.72
C ASP A 71 -1.42 -12.25 -6.54
N PRO A 72 -1.80 -10.97 -6.69
CA PRO A 72 -2.38 -10.20 -5.59
C PRO A 72 -3.85 -10.55 -5.33
N LEU A 73 -4.50 -11.33 -6.21
CA LEU A 73 -5.92 -11.73 -6.06
C LEU A 73 -6.08 -13.12 -5.43
N THR A 74 -4.96 -13.79 -5.10
CA THR A 74 -5.03 -15.11 -4.49
C THR A 74 -5.42 -15.02 -3.01
N LEU A 75 -6.57 -15.59 -2.66
CA LEU A 75 -7.04 -15.64 -1.27
C LEU A 75 -6.20 -16.57 -0.39
N LYS A 76 -5.44 -17.50 -0.99
CA LYS A 76 -4.54 -18.40 -0.27
C LYS A 76 -3.35 -17.66 0.36
N ARG A 77 -2.93 -16.52 -0.19
CA ARG A 77 -1.78 -15.73 0.29
C ARG A 77 -2.19 -14.26 0.47
N PRO A 78 -2.96 -13.94 1.51
CA PRO A 78 -3.51 -12.60 1.70
C PRO A 78 -2.43 -11.51 1.82
N LEU A 79 -1.23 -11.87 2.30
CA LEU A 79 -0.11 -10.93 2.37
C LEU A 79 0.36 -10.46 0.98
N SER A 80 0.19 -11.26 -0.08
CA SER A 80 0.52 -10.86 -1.46
C SER A 80 -0.44 -9.78 -1.98
N MET A 81 -1.71 -9.83 -1.57
CA MET A 81 -2.70 -8.78 -1.84
C MET A 81 -2.33 -7.48 -1.13
N PHE A 82 -2.11 -7.54 0.19
CA PHE A 82 -1.70 -6.37 0.98
C PHE A 82 -0.41 -5.75 0.46
N HIS A 83 0.56 -6.56 0.06
CA HIS A 83 1.81 -6.08 -0.52
C HIS A 83 1.59 -5.28 -1.80
N PHE A 84 0.70 -5.72 -2.68
CA PHE A 84 0.35 -4.93 -3.88
C PHE A 84 -0.37 -3.63 -3.50
N PHE A 85 -1.32 -3.67 -2.56
CA PHE A 85 -2.00 -2.46 -2.09
C PHE A 85 -1.05 -1.46 -1.43
N ALA A 86 -0.02 -1.92 -0.70
CA ALA A 86 1.00 -1.03 -0.15
C ALA A 86 1.66 -0.19 -1.25
N TYR A 87 2.10 -0.83 -2.34
CA TYR A 87 2.66 -0.12 -3.48
C TYR A 87 1.64 0.77 -4.19
N PHE A 88 0.39 0.31 -4.32
CA PHE A 88 -0.68 1.11 -4.93
C PHE A 88 -0.89 2.42 -4.17
N PHE A 89 -1.09 2.36 -2.85
CA PHE A 89 -1.30 3.55 -2.03
C PHE A 89 -0.07 4.47 -2.00
N LEU A 90 1.14 3.91 -2.00
CA LEU A 90 2.36 4.71 -2.11
C LEU A 90 2.47 5.43 -3.45
N ILE A 91 2.27 4.72 -4.57
CA ILE A 91 2.40 5.32 -5.90
C ILE A 91 1.33 6.38 -6.14
N VAL A 92 0.08 6.09 -5.78
CA VAL A 92 -1.02 7.06 -5.88
C VAL A 92 -0.73 8.27 -4.97
N GLY A 93 -0.39 8.05 -3.71
CA GLY A 93 -0.10 9.13 -2.78
C GLY A 93 1.09 9.99 -3.20
N LEU A 94 2.20 9.38 -3.64
CA LEU A 94 3.35 10.11 -4.16
C LEU A 94 3.00 10.90 -5.43
N SER A 95 2.21 10.32 -6.34
CA SER A 95 1.77 11.03 -7.54
C SER A 95 0.89 12.23 -7.21
N MET A 96 0.06 12.14 -6.16
CA MET A 96 -0.72 13.27 -5.65
C MET A 96 0.19 14.34 -5.09
N GLU A 97 1.16 14.01 -4.23
CA GLU A 97 2.09 15.00 -3.68
C GLU A 97 2.88 15.71 -4.77
N ILE A 98 3.39 14.96 -5.76
CA ILE A 98 4.11 15.56 -6.89
C ILE A 98 3.19 16.50 -7.67
N GLY A 99 1.98 16.05 -8.02
CA GLY A 99 1.02 16.85 -8.75
C GLY A 99 0.60 18.12 -8.00
N THR A 100 0.23 18.00 -6.71
CA THR A 100 -0.20 19.15 -5.90
C THR A 100 0.95 20.10 -5.60
N ALA A 101 2.17 19.61 -5.35
CA ALA A 101 3.32 20.45 -5.11
C ALA A 101 3.69 21.27 -6.36
N LEU A 102 3.59 20.68 -7.55
CA LEU A 102 3.87 21.37 -8.81
C LEU A 102 2.78 22.40 -9.18
N LYS A 103 1.51 22.04 -8.99
CA LYS A 103 0.37 22.87 -9.45
C LYS A 103 -0.05 23.93 -8.44
N TYR A 104 -0.01 23.60 -7.15
CA TYR A 104 -0.58 24.41 -6.07
C TYR A 104 0.45 24.85 -5.03
N HIS A 105 1.72 24.42 -5.16
CA HIS A 105 2.79 24.72 -4.20
C HIS A 105 2.44 24.34 -2.74
N THR A 106 1.66 23.27 -2.57
CA THR A 106 1.25 22.73 -1.27
C THR A 106 1.28 21.20 -1.29
N LEU A 107 1.17 20.60 -0.10
CA LEU A 107 1.06 19.15 0.09
C LEU A 107 -0.40 18.71 0.13
N SER A 108 -0.65 17.45 -0.25
CA SER A 108 -1.99 16.87 -0.21
C SER A 108 -2.23 16.11 1.07
N THR A 109 -3.21 16.52 1.89
CA THR A 109 -3.61 15.69 3.05
C THR A 109 -4.03 14.29 2.61
N ILE A 110 -4.69 14.16 1.46
CA ILE A 110 -5.11 12.86 0.90
C ILE A 110 -3.89 12.05 0.41
N GLY A 111 -2.93 12.71 -0.26
CA GLY A 111 -1.70 12.07 -0.72
C GLY A 111 -0.85 11.56 0.45
N LEU A 112 -0.60 12.41 1.46
CA LEU A 112 0.08 12.05 2.70
C LEU A 112 -0.63 10.92 3.45
N THR A 113 -1.96 10.96 3.53
CA THR A 113 -2.76 9.90 4.17
C THR A 113 -2.61 8.57 3.41
N SER A 114 -2.61 8.61 2.08
CA SER A 114 -2.40 7.43 1.24
C SER A 114 -0.99 6.86 1.43
N ILE A 115 0.04 7.71 1.48
CA ILE A 115 1.42 7.29 1.76
C ILE A 115 1.50 6.63 3.14
N ALA A 116 0.94 7.28 4.17
CA ALA A 116 0.92 6.78 5.53
C ALA A 116 0.21 5.42 5.62
N PHE A 117 -0.90 5.24 4.90
CA PHE A 117 -1.59 3.95 4.82
C PHE A 117 -0.71 2.88 4.16
N GLY A 118 -0.06 3.17 3.03
CA GLY A 118 0.86 2.23 2.37
C GLY A 118 2.04 1.80 3.27
N LEU A 119 2.62 2.74 4.02
CA LEU A 119 3.66 2.45 5.03
C LEU A 119 3.13 1.61 6.20
N GLY A 120 1.91 1.91 6.66
CA GLY A 120 1.22 1.13 7.67
C GLY A 120 0.98 -0.31 7.20
N ILE A 121 0.66 -0.50 5.92
CA ILE A 121 0.50 -1.83 5.33
C ILE A 121 1.82 -2.62 5.38
N PHE A 122 2.94 -2.03 4.97
CA PHE A 122 4.26 -2.69 5.06
C PHE A 122 4.63 -3.06 6.50
N SER A 123 4.36 -2.17 7.44
CA SER A 123 4.57 -2.40 8.87
C SER A 123 3.72 -3.56 9.37
N GLY A 124 2.45 -3.60 8.99
CA GLY A 124 1.53 -4.68 9.30
C GLY A 124 1.97 -6.03 8.71
N ILE A 125 2.42 -6.07 7.46
CA ILE A 125 2.98 -7.30 6.84
C ILE A 125 4.18 -7.79 7.64
N ARG A 126 5.11 -6.89 7.99
CA ARG A 126 6.30 -7.26 8.76
C ARG A 126 5.94 -7.81 10.14
N LEU A 127 4.95 -7.24 10.80
CA LEU A 127 4.43 -7.73 12.06
C LEU A 127 3.75 -9.10 11.91
N SER A 128 2.94 -9.29 10.87
CA SER A 128 2.31 -10.59 10.57
C SER A 128 3.35 -11.70 10.47
N LEU A 129 4.43 -11.48 9.70
CA LEU A 129 5.47 -12.48 9.49
C LEU A 129 6.18 -12.84 10.80
N LYS A 130 6.55 -11.82 11.61
CA LYS A 130 7.13 -12.03 12.93
C LYS A 130 6.22 -12.87 13.84
N TRP A 131 4.92 -12.60 13.82
CA TRP A 131 3.98 -13.25 14.73
C TRP A 131 3.72 -14.72 14.36
N THR A 132 3.80 -15.05 13.08
CA THR A 132 3.66 -16.41 12.56
C THR A 132 4.96 -17.22 12.61
N GLY A 133 6.04 -16.67 13.19
CA GLY A 133 7.35 -17.33 13.26
C GLY A 133 8.04 -17.50 11.90
N MET A 134 7.61 -16.75 10.88
CA MET A 134 8.19 -16.77 9.54
C MET A 134 9.18 -15.62 9.42
N ASN A 135 10.43 -15.90 9.04
CA ASN A 135 11.51 -14.91 8.98
C ASN A 135 11.07 -13.64 8.22
N ALA A 136 11.02 -12.52 8.95
CA ALA A 136 10.61 -11.20 8.46
C ALA A 136 11.58 -10.65 7.40
#